data_AF-A0A0D2DPD1-F1
#
_entry.id   AF-A0A0D2DPD1-F1
#
_cell.length_a   1.000
_cell.length_b   1.000
_cell.length_c   1.000
_cell.angle_alpha   90.00
_cell.angle_beta   90.00
_cell.angle_gamma   90.00
#
_symmetry.space_group_name_H-M   'P 1'
#
loop_
_entity.id
_entity.type
_entity.pdbx_description
1 polymer ?
#
loop_
_entity_poly.entity_id
_entity_poly.type
_entity_poly.pdbx_seq_one_letter_code
_entity_poly.pdbx_strand_id
1 'polypeptide(L)'
;MASSQSSHFPPVTFSATVPQQSFRLLELSPELLDIIEAQRLVASERRRLWFKASTGSSSFTSTSASTRRGLSQSIDGRAGDSDKEGFLHLCSDEKIWAVKQVSTSNSVHVTRTISAEEIQRHRHADRDGDGDMLMTEAKEHTIGEEAYSGDSGSSAITSNGGITATAQVKNILELIEVKPLEGDVDGMLRDMVPFYSDGENEDDQRVTGRVTESASGAGSSWDNRSGISLQYVFDNVVAPTKTIFEAMKRLFIFGISLSPGLASRVTLNGQQRGEPTAVLFIPTASLLLKCWRVFMQQCAISEVHLDTRAGMEYSALRGLLDEIVESSGSAFNAEAELQTNVIVAILRHLSPDAGDYARYGRDGNLSIPNFHLPPDSDFEGLRMELPGNGDSNDATTPATGASLRLRLDPSKTRDLVGHWLLRSLGDKPQQPVGLAQFLFQWGELLPESWAQECDPHGLISGSPEWEIGKDNQGEEALRMCSNGSGTASSAAQAEHARSQARKRGKWHEKFGAQRTAAVKK
;
A
#
# COMPACT_ATOMS: atom_id res chain seq x y z
N MET A 1 -0.45 -45.18 34.84
CA MET A 1 -1.41 -44.13 35.23
C MET A 1 -2.80 -44.63 34.86
N ALA A 2 -3.64 -44.94 35.85
CA ALA A 2 -5.01 -45.37 35.60
C ALA A 2 -5.88 -44.12 35.34
N SER A 3 -6.58 -44.10 34.21
CA SER A 3 -7.50 -43.02 33.85
C SER A 3 -8.67 -42.98 34.83
N SER A 4 -8.93 -41.82 35.43
CA SER A 4 -10.03 -41.58 36.37
C SER A 4 -11.36 -41.24 35.68
N GLN A 5 -11.52 -41.57 34.39
CA GLN A 5 -12.78 -41.34 33.67
C GLN A 5 -13.83 -42.35 34.16
N SER A 6 -15.00 -41.83 34.56
CA SER A 6 -16.15 -42.65 34.92
C SER A 6 -16.59 -43.49 33.71
N SER A 7 -16.95 -44.75 33.95
CA SER A 7 -17.41 -45.72 32.94
C SER A 7 -18.72 -45.33 32.23
N HIS A 8 -19.25 -44.14 32.51
CA HIS A 8 -20.48 -43.60 31.93
C HIS A 8 -20.25 -42.76 30.67
N PHE A 9 -19.01 -42.48 30.27
CA PHE A 9 -18.72 -41.83 29.00
C PHE A 9 -18.43 -42.87 27.91
N PRO A 10 -19.30 -42.99 26.88
CA PRO A 10 -19.02 -43.90 25.77
C PRO A 10 -17.75 -43.45 25.03
N PRO A 11 -16.90 -44.38 24.57
CA PRO A 11 -15.68 -44.05 23.85
C PRO A 11 -16.01 -43.31 22.54
N VAL A 12 -15.39 -42.14 22.34
CA VAL A 12 -15.50 -41.39 21.09
C VAL A 12 -14.52 -41.99 20.08
N THR A 13 -15.02 -42.33 18.90
CA THR A 13 -14.19 -42.86 17.81
C THR A 13 -13.21 -41.78 17.33
N PHE A 14 -11.93 -42.11 17.32
CA PHE A 14 -10.86 -41.24 16.81
C PHE A 14 -10.21 -41.88 15.58
N SER A 15 -10.13 -41.15 14.49
CA SER A 15 -9.39 -41.56 13.28
C SER A 15 -8.46 -40.44 12.81
N ALA A 16 -7.52 -40.75 11.92
CA ALA A 16 -6.63 -39.76 11.31
C ALA A 16 -6.65 -39.90 9.79
N THR A 17 -6.76 -38.78 9.06
CA THR A 17 -6.74 -38.79 7.59
C THR A 17 -5.30 -38.85 7.07
N VAL A 18 -5.07 -39.67 6.04
CA VAL A 18 -3.81 -39.73 5.29
C VAL A 18 -4.14 -39.49 3.80
N PRO A 19 -3.52 -38.51 3.13
CA PRO A 19 -2.50 -37.58 3.62
C PRO A 19 -3.09 -36.50 4.54
N GLN A 20 -2.27 -35.99 5.48
CA GLN A 20 -2.66 -34.88 6.35
C GLN A 20 -2.79 -33.58 5.55
N GLN A 21 -3.81 -32.79 5.85
CA GLN A 21 -4.03 -31.49 5.21
C GLN A 21 -2.99 -30.46 5.70
N SER A 22 -2.62 -29.51 4.84
CA SER A 22 -1.60 -28.49 5.11
C SER A 22 -2.14 -27.31 5.93
N PHE A 23 -2.75 -27.57 7.09
CA PHE A 23 -3.20 -26.50 7.98
C PHE A 23 -2.01 -25.79 8.65
N ARG A 24 -2.24 -24.51 8.94
CA ARG A 24 -1.38 -23.67 9.78
C ARG A 24 -2.27 -22.99 10.82
N LEU A 25 -1.77 -22.87 12.04
CA LEU A 25 -2.44 -22.10 13.08
C LEU A 25 -1.86 -20.69 13.06
N LEU A 26 -2.74 -19.70 13.03
CA LEU A 26 -2.40 -18.28 13.10
C LEU A 26 -2.97 -17.71 14.38
N GLU A 27 -2.14 -17.02 15.14
CA GLU A 27 -2.58 -16.25 16.31
C GLU A 27 -3.41 -15.05 15.83
N LEU A 28 -4.62 -14.91 16.37
CA LEU A 28 -5.51 -13.79 16.05
C LEU A 28 -5.64 -12.89 17.29
N SER A 29 -5.26 -11.63 17.14
CA SER A 29 -5.58 -10.60 18.13
C SER A 29 -7.10 -10.32 18.12
N PRO A 30 -7.66 -9.74 19.20
CA PRO A 30 -9.09 -9.37 19.23
C PRO A 30 -9.48 -8.46 18.05
N GLU A 31 -8.63 -7.50 17.70
CA GLU A 31 -8.85 -6.60 16.57
C GLU A 31 -8.89 -7.32 15.22
N LEU A 32 -8.02 -8.30 14.99
CA LEU A 32 -8.04 -9.09 13.76
C LEU A 32 -9.29 -9.95 13.68
N LEU A 33 -9.75 -10.49 14.81
CA LEU A 33 -11.00 -11.22 14.89
C LEU A 33 -12.18 -10.30 14.53
N ASP A 34 -12.22 -9.08 15.07
CA ASP A 34 -13.25 -8.09 14.74
C ASP A 34 -13.28 -7.77 13.23
N ILE A 35 -12.11 -7.62 12.59
CA ILE A 35 -12.01 -7.38 11.14
C ILE A 35 -12.56 -8.58 10.35
N ILE A 36 -12.18 -9.81 10.73
CA ILE A 36 -12.64 -11.04 10.07
C ILE A 36 -14.14 -11.22 10.24
N GLU A 37 -14.67 -10.97 11.44
CA GLU A 37 -16.10 -11.07 11.72
C GLU A 37 -16.91 -9.99 10.99
N ALA A 38 -16.40 -8.75 10.95
CA ALA A 38 -17.03 -7.66 10.19
C ALA A 38 -17.09 -8.00 8.68
N GLN A 39 -16.02 -8.56 8.13
CA GLN A 39 -15.99 -9.01 6.73
C GLN A 39 -16.89 -10.23 6.48
N ARG A 40 -17.18 -11.04 7.51
CA ARG A 40 -18.15 -12.13 7.40
C ARG A 40 -19.59 -11.61 7.38
N LEU A 41 -19.88 -10.56 8.14
CA LEU A 41 -21.22 -9.96 8.26
C LEU A 41 -21.58 -9.12 7.04
N VAL A 42 -20.64 -8.30 6.58
CA VAL A 42 -20.78 -7.55 5.34
C VAL A 42 -20.23 -8.45 4.26
N ALA A 43 -21.10 -9.07 3.45
CA ALA A 43 -20.69 -9.80 2.25
C ALA A 43 -20.12 -8.85 1.17
N SER A 44 -19.29 -7.89 1.57
CA SER A 44 -18.58 -7.02 0.66
C SER A 44 -17.54 -7.85 -0.07
N GLU A 45 -17.41 -7.57 -1.36
CA GLU A 45 -16.45 -8.23 -2.22
C GLU A 45 -15.00 -7.87 -1.85
N ARG A 46 -14.80 -6.83 -1.02
CA ARG A 46 -13.49 -6.30 -0.68
C ARG A 46 -12.86 -7.02 0.51
N ARG A 47 -11.78 -7.75 0.24
CA ARG A 47 -10.93 -8.36 1.28
C ARG A 47 -10.19 -7.27 2.07
N ARG A 48 -10.28 -7.30 3.40
CA ARG A 48 -9.65 -6.32 4.30
C ARG A 48 -8.29 -6.75 4.86
N LEU A 49 -7.91 -8.00 4.62
CA LEU A 49 -6.66 -8.59 5.09
C LEU A 49 -5.94 -9.25 3.92
N TRP A 50 -4.63 -9.02 3.83
CA TRP A 50 -3.78 -9.57 2.78
C TRP A 50 -2.38 -9.87 3.31
N PHE A 51 -1.80 -10.97 2.82
CA PHE A 51 -0.42 -11.32 3.10
C PHE A 51 0.50 -10.71 2.04
N LYS A 52 1.55 -10.02 2.47
CA LYS A 52 2.60 -9.44 1.63
C LYS A 52 3.95 -10.01 2.01
N ALA A 53 4.77 -10.34 1.03
CA ALA A 53 6.15 -10.70 1.25
C ALA A 53 7.04 -9.54 0.85
N SER A 54 7.98 -9.16 1.70
CA SER A 54 9.04 -8.22 1.30
C SER A 54 9.99 -8.96 0.39
N THR A 55 9.83 -8.87 -0.93
CA THR A 55 10.90 -9.27 -1.84
C THR A 55 12.00 -8.24 -1.65
N GLY A 56 13.11 -8.63 -1.03
CA GLY A 56 14.20 -7.72 -0.70
C GLY A 56 14.63 -6.93 -1.93
N SER A 57 14.18 -5.69 -2.05
CA SER A 57 14.52 -4.76 -3.14
C SER A 57 15.95 -4.21 -2.98
N SER A 58 16.79 -4.87 -2.17
CA SER A 58 18.15 -4.48 -1.82
C SER A 58 19.15 -4.60 -2.97
N SER A 59 18.71 -4.56 -4.24
CA SER A 59 19.59 -4.54 -5.40
C SER A 59 19.53 -3.26 -6.23
N PHE A 60 18.72 -2.26 -5.87
CA PHE A 60 18.56 -1.05 -6.72
C PHE A 60 19.27 0.23 -6.24
N THR A 61 19.89 0.26 -5.06
CA THR A 61 20.62 1.44 -4.60
C THR A 61 22.09 1.13 -4.29
N SER A 62 22.95 1.24 -5.31
CA SER A 62 24.25 1.95 -5.29
C SER A 62 25.24 1.46 -6.38
N THR A 63 24.86 1.54 -7.65
CA THR A 63 25.82 1.85 -8.73
C THR A 63 25.99 3.36 -8.85
N SER A 64 26.36 4.02 -7.75
CA SER A 64 27.12 5.26 -7.87
C SER A 64 28.50 4.83 -8.37
N ALA A 65 28.83 5.23 -9.59
CA ALA A 65 30.13 4.99 -10.22
C ALA A 65 31.27 5.58 -9.38
N SER A 66 31.70 4.85 -8.35
CA SER A 66 32.98 5.06 -7.68
C SER A 66 33.99 4.17 -8.37
N THR A 67 34.64 4.73 -9.38
CA THR A 67 35.91 4.25 -9.92
C THR A 67 37.00 4.35 -8.84
N ARG A 68 36.98 3.46 -7.86
CA ARG A 68 38.11 3.26 -6.92
C ARG A 68 38.70 1.88 -7.16
N ARG A 69 39.70 1.84 -8.04
CA ARG A 69 40.80 0.88 -7.97
C ARG A 69 41.39 0.93 -6.56
N GLY A 70 41.54 -0.22 -5.91
CA GLY A 70 42.30 -0.29 -4.65
C GLY A 70 42.12 -1.59 -3.87
N LEU A 71 42.69 -2.67 -4.41
CA LEU A 71 43.35 -3.79 -3.73
C LEU A 71 42.78 -4.36 -2.40
N SER A 72 42.37 -5.63 -2.49
CA SER A 72 42.68 -6.78 -1.61
C SER A 72 42.37 -6.72 -0.11
N GLN A 73 41.47 -7.60 0.35
CA GLN A 73 41.88 -8.81 1.10
C GLN A 73 40.70 -9.74 1.46
N SER A 74 41.05 -11.03 1.52
CA SER A 74 40.45 -12.13 2.27
C SER A 74 39.17 -12.80 1.74
N ILE A 75 39.42 -13.83 0.93
CA ILE A 75 38.63 -15.06 0.82
C ILE A 75 38.57 -15.71 2.21
N ASP A 76 37.38 -15.96 2.77
CA ASP A 76 37.03 -17.17 3.53
C ASP A 76 35.57 -17.17 4.02
N GLY A 77 34.84 -18.27 3.75
CA GLY A 77 33.69 -18.71 4.53
C GLY A 77 32.28 -18.51 3.95
N ARG A 78 31.82 -19.46 3.13
CA ARG A 78 30.43 -19.61 2.64
C ARG A 78 29.42 -19.78 3.80
N ALA A 79 28.69 -18.71 4.13
CA ALA A 79 27.45 -18.70 4.92
C ALA A 79 26.63 -17.40 4.70
N GLY A 80 26.60 -16.88 3.47
CA GLY A 80 26.25 -15.46 3.21
C GLY A 80 25.18 -15.22 2.14
N ASP A 81 24.18 -16.08 1.99
CA ASP A 81 23.05 -15.83 1.07
C ASP A 81 21.66 -16.12 1.69
N SER A 82 21.59 -16.36 3.01
CA SER A 82 20.32 -16.52 3.75
C SER A 82 19.67 -15.18 4.15
N ASP A 83 20.38 -14.05 3.97
CA ASP A 83 19.92 -12.73 4.43
C ASP A 83 18.94 -12.05 3.46
N LYS A 84 18.53 -12.75 2.39
CA LYS A 84 17.51 -12.27 1.44
C LYS A 84 16.15 -12.93 1.64
N GLU A 85 15.97 -13.72 2.70
CA GLU A 85 14.66 -14.28 3.02
C GLU A 85 13.70 -13.14 3.39
N GLY A 86 12.81 -12.83 2.46
CA GLY A 86 11.76 -11.85 2.65
C GLY A 86 10.86 -12.19 3.83
N PHE A 87 10.61 -11.23 4.71
CA PHE A 87 9.65 -11.42 5.80
C PHE A 87 8.22 -11.37 5.26
N LEU A 88 7.40 -12.34 5.69
CA LEU A 88 5.97 -12.36 5.44
C LEU A 88 5.26 -11.43 6.44
N HIS A 89 4.39 -10.57 5.94
CA HIS A 89 3.59 -9.65 6.72
C HIS A 89 2.12 -9.87 6.44
N LEU A 90 1.28 -9.83 7.47
CA LEU A 90 -0.15 -9.65 7.35
C LEU A 90 -0.45 -8.15 7.41
N CYS A 91 -1.23 -7.64 6.48
CA CYS A 91 -1.58 -6.24 6.42
C CYS A 91 -3.10 -6.07 6.40
N SER A 92 -3.56 -5.00 7.03
CA SER A 92 -4.91 -4.48 6.96
C SER A 92 -4.88 -3.06 6.40
N ASP A 93 -6.04 -2.40 6.33
CA ASP A 93 -6.13 -1.00 5.92
C ASP A 93 -5.29 -0.07 6.79
N GLU A 94 -5.20 -0.35 8.11
CA GLU A 94 -4.65 0.56 9.10
C GLU A 94 -3.37 0.05 9.78
N LYS A 95 -3.19 -1.27 9.84
CA LYS A 95 -2.10 -1.91 10.59
C LYS A 95 -1.41 -3.02 9.81
N ILE A 96 -0.18 -3.30 10.21
CA ILE A 96 0.66 -4.36 9.65
C ILE A 96 1.25 -5.20 10.79
N TRP A 97 1.30 -6.50 10.57
CA TRP A 97 1.87 -7.48 11.50
C TRP A 97 2.94 -8.31 10.78
N ALA A 98 4.13 -8.39 11.35
CA ALA A 98 5.13 -9.36 10.93
C ALA A 98 4.72 -10.77 11.38
N VAL A 99 4.81 -11.73 10.46
CA VAL A 99 4.49 -13.13 10.74
C VAL A 99 5.76 -13.83 11.23
N LYS A 100 5.71 -14.36 12.45
CA LYS A 100 6.80 -15.11 13.06
C LYS A 100 6.39 -16.56 13.26
N GLN A 101 7.17 -17.48 12.73
CA GLN A 101 6.93 -18.89 12.95
C GLN A 101 7.54 -19.33 14.29
N VAL A 102 6.73 -19.95 15.15
CA VAL A 102 7.18 -20.55 16.42
C VAL A 102 6.89 -22.05 16.41
N SER A 103 7.95 -22.83 16.59
CA SER A 103 7.85 -24.28 16.70
C SER A 103 7.38 -24.68 18.09
N THR A 104 6.59 -25.75 18.16
CA THR A 104 6.16 -26.36 19.43
C THR A 104 6.69 -27.78 19.53
N SER A 105 7.13 -28.16 20.73
CA SER A 105 7.49 -29.54 21.06
C SER A 105 6.27 -30.43 21.30
N ASN A 106 5.08 -29.83 21.40
CA ASN A 106 3.83 -30.56 21.67
C ASN A 106 3.21 -31.09 20.38
N SER A 107 2.55 -32.24 20.46
CA SER A 107 1.75 -32.79 19.36
C SER A 107 0.39 -32.08 19.31
N VAL A 108 0.25 -31.09 18.42
CA VAL A 108 -1.03 -30.39 18.20
C VAL A 108 -1.75 -31.03 17.02
N HIS A 109 -2.97 -31.51 17.24
CA HIS A 109 -3.81 -32.09 16.21
C HIS A 109 -5.01 -31.18 15.94
N VAL A 110 -5.25 -30.87 14.66
CA VAL A 110 -6.48 -30.22 14.22
C VAL A 110 -7.49 -31.31 13.91
N THR A 111 -8.63 -31.25 14.56
CA THR A 111 -9.66 -32.28 14.46
C THR A 111 -10.95 -31.71 13.90
N ARG A 112 -11.64 -32.50 13.07
CA ARG A 112 -12.98 -32.22 12.58
C ARG A 112 -13.95 -33.24 13.17
N THR A 113 -15.14 -32.77 13.54
CA THR A 113 -16.26 -33.65 13.89
C THR A 113 -16.83 -34.28 12.62
N ILE A 114 -16.94 -35.60 12.60
CA ILE A 114 -17.52 -36.36 11.49
C ILE A 114 -18.90 -36.86 11.88
N SER A 115 -19.88 -36.64 11.00
CA SER A 115 -21.23 -37.18 11.19
C SER A 115 -21.24 -38.70 11.03
N ALA A 116 -22.15 -39.41 11.71
CA ALA A 116 -22.22 -40.87 11.59
C ALA A 116 -22.44 -41.36 10.15
N GLU A 117 -23.15 -40.59 9.33
CA GLU A 117 -23.37 -40.86 7.90
C GLU A 117 -22.07 -40.83 7.09
N GLU A 118 -21.17 -39.90 7.40
CA GLU A 118 -19.87 -39.76 6.74
C GLU A 118 -18.92 -40.90 7.15
N ILE A 119 -19.00 -41.37 8.41
CA ILE A 119 -18.29 -42.58 8.86
C ILE A 119 -18.76 -43.82 8.09
N GLN A 120 -20.08 -43.97 7.87
CA GLN A 120 -20.61 -45.09 7.08
C GLN A 120 -20.15 -45.02 5.62
N ARG A 121 -20.14 -43.83 5.01
CA ARG A 121 -19.65 -43.65 3.63
C ARG A 121 -18.17 -44.03 3.48
N HIS A 122 -17.30 -43.65 4.42
CA HIS A 122 -15.89 -44.08 4.39
C HIS A 122 -15.74 -45.60 4.53
N ARG A 123 -16.51 -46.24 5.42
CA ARG A 123 -16.48 -47.70 5.56
C ARG A 123 -16.96 -48.44 4.32
N HIS A 124 -17.88 -47.87 3.54
CA HIS A 124 -18.31 -48.45 2.27
C HIS A 124 -17.26 -48.25 1.17
N ALA A 125 -16.63 -47.08 1.09
CA ALA A 125 -15.58 -46.80 0.10
C ALA A 125 -14.34 -47.70 0.25
N ASP A 126 -13.93 -47.99 1.50
CA ASP A 126 -12.80 -48.90 1.75
C ASP A 126 -13.14 -50.37 1.47
N ARG A 127 -14.43 -50.73 1.41
CA ARG A 127 -14.88 -52.12 1.24
C ARG A 127 -14.94 -52.57 -0.22
N ASP A 128 -14.98 -51.62 -1.15
CA ASP A 128 -15.02 -51.88 -2.59
C ASP A 128 -13.62 -51.84 -3.25
N GLY A 129 -12.57 -51.53 -2.46
CA GLY A 129 -11.18 -51.52 -2.87
C GLY A 129 -10.46 -52.85 -2.59
N ASP A 130 -10.61 -53.79 -3.52
CA ASP A 130 -9.83 -55.03 -3.70
C ASP A 130 -9.74 -56.01 -2.51
N GLY A 131 -10.33 -57.19 -2.70
CA GLY A 131 -10.50 -58.21 -1.69
C GLY A 131 -9.22 -58.96 -1.35
N ASP A 132 -8.31 -58.34 -0.61
CA ASP A 132 -7.24 -59.06 0.07
C ASP A 132 -7.72 -59.47 1.47
N MET A 133 -8.38 -60.63 1.51
CA MET A 133 -8.79 -61.32 2.73
C MET A 133 -7.57 -61.55 3.62
N LEU A 134 -7.49 -60.83 4.74
CA LEU A 134 -6.64 -61.22 5.87
C LEU A 134 -7.10 -62.60 6.38
N MET A 135 -6.38 -63.63 5.95
CA MET A 135 -6.49 -65.03 6.38
C MET A 135 -6.06 -65.21 7.84
N THR A 136 -6.88 -64.76 8.79
CA THR A 136 -6.64 -65.02 10.21
C THR A 136 -7.93 -65.24 11.00
N GLU A 137 -8.81 -66.13 10.52
CA GLU A 137 -9.78 -66.79 11.40
C GLU A 137 -9.84 -68.28 11.08
N ALA A 138 -9.04 -69.04 11.84
CA ALA A 138 -9.24 -70.46 12.02
C ALA A 138 -10.61 -70.65 12.71
N LYS A 139 -11.59 -71.11 11.93
CA LYS A 139 -12.88 -71.61 12.39
C LYS A 139 -12.67 -72.71 13.42
N GLU A 140 -13.05 -72.47 14.66
CA GLU A 140 -13.44 -73.54 15.57
C GLU A 140 -14.98 -73.60 15.58
N HIS A 141 -15.48 -74.61 14.87
CA HIS A 141 -16.89 -74.96 14.78
C HIS A 141 -17.44 -75.27 16.18
N THR A 142 -18.43 -74.51 16.64
CA THR A 142 -19.38 -75.01 17.64
C THR A 142 -20.80 -74.77 17.13
N ILE A 143 -21.45 -75.88 16.78
CA ILE A 143 -22.85 -75.97 16.39
C ILE A 143 -23.66 -75.89 17.68
N GLY A 144 -24.57 -74.92 17.79
CA GLY A 144 -25.40 -74.76 18.97
C GLY A 144 -26.56 -73.78 18.77
N GLU A 145 -27.70 -74.38 18.42
CA GLU A 145 -29.07 -73.98 18.74
C GLU A 145 -29.62 -72.59 18.32
N GLU A 146 -30.57 -72.70 17.40
CA GLU A 146 -31.60 -71.73 17.07
C GLU A 146 -32.41 -71.35 18.32
N ALA A 147 -32.31 -70.08 18.73
CA ALA A 147 -33.26 -69.46 19.61
C ALA A 147 -33.75 -68.15 18.99
N TYR A 148 -35.00 -68.19 18.52
CA TYR A 148 -35.84 -67.03 18.25
C TYR A 148 -35.80 -66.07 19.46
N SER A 149 -35.25 -64.88 19.25
CA SER A 149 -35.38 -63.71 20.12
C SER A 149 -35.28 -62.52 19.17
N GLY A 150 -36.37 -61.84 18.87
CA GLY A 150 -37.16 -61.13 19.87
C GLY A 150 -36.80 -59.67 19.70
N ASP A 151 -37.52 -59.05 18.76
CA ASP A 151 -37.77 -57.62 18.60
C ASP A 151 -37.33 -56.79 19.82
N SER A 152 -36.04 -56.46 19.82
CA SER A 152 -35.47 -55.51 20.74
C SER A 152 -35.20 -54.32 19.86
N GLY A 153 -36.09 -53.33 19.94
CA GLY A 153 -35.83 -51.96 19.54
C GLY A 153 -34.53 -51.53 20.19
N SER A 154 -33.43 -51.87 19.51
CA SER A 154 -32.07 -51.46 19.78
C SER A 154 -32.12 -49.98 19.61
N SER A 155 -32.46 -49.36 20.74
CA SER A 155 -32.43 -47.95 21.02
C SER A 155 -31.29 -47.40 20.20
N ALA A 156 -31.64 -46.55 19.24
CA ALA A 156 -30.73 -45.69 18.52
C ALA A 156 -30.06 -44.80 19.58
N ILE A 157 -29.19 -45.40 20.39
CA ILE A 157 -28.27 -44.79 21.30
C ILE A 157 -27.30 -44.12 20.37
N THR A 158 -27.76 -42.94 19.96
CA THR A 158 -27.00 -41.77 19.60
C THR A 158 -25.81 -42.13 18.75
N SER A 159 -26.01 -42.02 17.44
CA SER A 159 -24.97 -41.84 16.41
C SER A 159 -24.06 -40.67 16.81
N ASN A 160 -23.28 -40.87 17.87
CA ASN A 160 -22.33 -39.92 18.41
C ASN A 160 -21.25 -39.83 17.34
N GLY A 161 -21.24 -38.69 16.65
CA GLY A 161 -20.25 -38.39 15.63
C GLY A 161 -18.84 -38.69 16.14
N GLY A 162 -17.98 -39.14 15.24
CA GLY A 162 -16.57 -39.38 15.53
C GLY A 162 -15.77 -38.08 15.45
N ILE A 163 -14.53 -38.13 15.92
CA ILE A 163 -13.56 -37.05 15.75
C ILE A 163 -12.44 -37.58 14.85
N THR A 164 -12.08 -36.83 13.83
CA THR A 164 -10.98 -37.20 12.93
C THR A 164 -9.92 -36.12 12.91
N ALA A 165 -8.67 -36.50 13.18
CA ALA A 165 -7.53 -35.63 13.02
C ALA A 165 -7.26 -35.42 11.52
N THR A 166 -7.45 -34.19 11.07
CA THR A 166 -7.25 -33.77 9.67
C THR A 166 -5.83 -33.27 9.44
N ALA A 167 -5.15 -32.78 10.48
CA ALA A 167 -3.75 -32.37 10.41
C ALA A 167 -3.02 -32.44 11.75
N GLN A 168 -1.70 -32.54 11.68
CA GLN A 168 -0.79 -32.32 12.79
C GLN A 168 0.01 -31.05 12.57
N VAL A 169 -0.05 -30.11 13.50
CA VAL A 169 0.60 -28.81 13.40
C VAL A 169 1.85 -28.80 14.28
N LYS A 170 3.00 -28.53 13.67
CA LYS A 170 4.30 -28.43 14.35
C LYS A 170 4.72 -26.99 14.67
N ASN A 171 4.10 -26.03 14.00
CA ASN A 171 4.44 -24.62 14.10
C ASN A 171 3.18 -23.77 14.16
N ILE A 172 3.21 -22.75 15.00
CA ILE A 172 2.18 -21.72 15.13
C ILE A 172 2.76 -20.43 14.55
N LEU A 173 1.95 -19.69 13.81
CA LEU A 173 2.30 -18.37 13.28
C LEU A 173 1.86 -17.32 14.30
N GLU A 174 2.82 -16.68 14.96
CA GLU A 174 2.61 -15.52 15.83
C GLU A 174 2.58 -14.25 14.98
N LEU A 175 1.75 -13.28 15.39
CA LEU A 175 1.65 -11.98 14.73
C LEU A 175 2.20 -10.87 15.63
N ILE A 176 3.18 -10.13 15.13
CA ILE A 176 3.81 -9.02 15.85
C ILE A 176 3.47 -7.72 15.12
N GLU A 177 2.74 -6.81 15.77
CA GLU A 177 2.43 -5.50 15.17
C GLU A 177 3.72 -4.72 14.89
N VAL A 178 3.85 -4.24 13.67
CA VAL A 178 4.97 -3.41 13.21
C VAL A 178 4.41 -2.04 12.84
N LYS A 179 5.10 -0.98 13.24
CA LYS A 179 4.76 0.39 12.82
C LYS A 179 5.75 0.80 11.73
N PRO A 180 5.31 0.88 10.46
CA PRO A 180 6.20 1.34 9.39
C PRO A 180 6.54 2.81 9.64
N LEU A 181 7.80 3.17 9.42
CA LEU A 181 8.19 4.58 9.42
C LEU A 181 7.70 5.21 8.12
N GLU A 182 7.08 6.39 8.21
CA GLU A 182 6.53 7.07 7.04
C GLU A 182 7.59 7.32 5.95
N GLY A 183 8.82 7.67 6.36
CA GLY A 183 9.94 7.87 5.46
C GLY A 183 10.39 6.59 4.72
N ASP A 184 10.19 5.41 5.32
CA ASP A 184 10.53 4.13 4.65
C ASP A 184 9.55 3.85 3.52
N VAL A 185 8.25 4.10 3.75
CA VAL A 185 7.21 3.94 2.72
C VAL A 185 7.41 4.94 1.58
N ASP A 186 7.72 6.20 1.91
CA ASP A 186 8.04 7.23 0.91
C ASP A 186 9.27 6.82 0.08
N GLY A 187 10.31 6.28 0.71
CA GLY A 187 11.51 5.76 0.04
C GLY A 187 11.19 4.60 -0.90
N MET A 188 10.44 3.60 -0.43
CA MET A 188 9.99 2.47 -1.25
C MET A 188 9.19 2.92 -2.48
N LEU A 189 8.31 3.90 -2.32
CA LEU A 189 7.52 4.44 -3.43
C LEU A 189 8.38 5.22 -4.42
N ARG A 190 9.39 5.97 -3.98
CA ARG A 190 10.33 6.67 -4.87
C ARG A 190 11.24 5.72 -5.63
N ASP A 191 11.61 4.59 -5.04
CA ASP A 191 12.40 3.55 -5.70
C ASP A 191 11.56 2.76 -6.73
N MET A 192 10.27 2.63 -6.45
CA MET A 192 9.33 1.91 -7.30
C MET A 192 8.85 2.78 -8.45
N VAL A 193 8.21 3.91 -8.14
CA VAL A 193 7.46 4.75 -9.10
C VAL A 193 8.39 5.73 -9.81
N PRO A 194 8.43 5.74 -11.16
CA PRO A 194 9.29 6.64 -11.93
C PRO A 194 8.89 8.11 -11.77
N PHE A 195 9.88 8.99 -11.89
CA PHE A 195 9.63 10.43 -11.99
C PHE A 195 9.19 10.81 -13.40
N TYR A 196 8.27 11.77 -13.51
CA TYR A 196 7.82 12.36 -14.76
C TYR A 196 8.22 13.83 -14.83
N SER A 197 9.02 14.18 -15.84
CA SER A 197 9.47 15.55 -16.13
C SER A 197 8.78 16.09 -17.38
N ASP A 198 8.49 17.39 -17.38
CA ASP A 198 8.01 18.06 -18.58
C ASP A 198 9.11 18.06 -19.66
N GLY A 199 8.78 17.57 -20.85
CA GLY A 199 9.74 17.32 -21.93
C GLY A 199 10.19 18.57 -22.69
N GLU A 200 9.84 19.77 -22.25
CA GLU A 200 10.05 21.02 -23.00
C GLU A 200 11.51 21.40 -23.26
N ASN A 201 12.48 20.77 -22.58
CA ASN A 201 13.88 20.86 -23.00
C ASN A 201 14.10 20.00 -24.25
N GLU A 202 13.82 20.56 -25.43
CA GLU A 202 14.03 19.92 -26.74
C GLU A 202 15.45 19.35 -26.92
N ASP A 203 16.44 19.93 -26.23
CA ASP A 203 17.83 19.45 -26.25
C ASP A 203 18.05 18.15 -25.45
N ASP A 204 17.22 17.86 -24.44
CA ASP A 204 17.27 16.64 -23.61
C ASP A 204 16.23 15.58 -24.04
N GLN A 205 15.33 15.90 -24.99
CA GLN A 205 14.28 15.00 -25.49
C GLN A 205 14.80 13.70 -26.13
N ARG A 206 16.11 13.57 -26.39
CA ARG A 206 16.68 12.31 -26.88
C ARG A 206 16.74 11.19 -25.84
N VAL A 207 16.51 11.47 -24.55
CA VAL A 207 16.69 10.46 -23.49
C VAL A 207 15.41 10.11 -22.72
N THR A 208 14.41 10.98 -22.61
CA THR A 208 13.31 10.75 -21.64
C THR A 208 11.87 10.88 -22.13
N GLY A 209 11.60 11.41 -23.34
CA GLY A 209 10.23 11.84 -23.68
C GLY A 209 9.48 11.03 -24.73
N ARG A 210 10.18 10.19 -25.49
CA ARG A 210 9.53 9.32 -26.48
C ARG A 210 9.73 7.89 -25.98
N VAL A 211 8.63 7.22 -25.63
CA VAL A 211 8.54 5.76 -25.79
C VAL A 211 8.64 5.49 -27.30
N THR A 212 9.80 5.77 -27.89
CA THR A 212 10.10 5.53 -29.29
C THR A 212 10.25 4.05 -29.46
N GLU A 213 9.42 3.47 -30.32
CA GLU A 213 9.56 2.17 -30.97
C GLU A 213 10.87 2.02 -31.77
N SER A 214 11.99 2.63 -31.35
CA SER A 214 13.20 2.76 -32.15
C SER A 214 14.46 2.75 -31.29
N ALA A 215 14.82 1.60 -30.74
CA ALA A 215 16.16 1.38 -30.18
C ALA A 215 16.56 -0.11 -30.19
N SER A 216 16.68 -0.67 -31.39
CA SER A 216 17.56 -1.82 -31.63
C SER A 216 19.02 -1.35 -31.50
N GLY A 217 19.63 -1.46 -30.32
CA GLY A 217 21.08 -1.21 -30.22
C GLY A 217 21.60 -0.85 -28.83
N ALA A 218 21.93 -1.89 -28.06
CA ALA A 218 22.94 -1.91 -27.00
C ALA A 218 22.65 -1.11 -25.70
N GLY A 219 22.04 -1.79 -24.73
CA GLY A 219 22.85 -2.24 -23.59
C GLY A 219 22.57 -1.70 -22.19
N SER A 220 21.58 -0.84 -21.98
CA SER A 220 21.05 -0.58 -20.63
C SER A 220 19.63 -1.12 -20.53
N SER A 221 19.51 -2.32 -19.96
CA SER A 221 18.28 -3.11 -19.78
C SER A 221 17.25 -2.40 -18.89
N TRP A 222 16.62 -1.37 -19.44
CA TRP A 222 15.31 -0.86 -19.00
C TRP A 222 14.19 -1.55 -19.79
N ASP A 223 14.54 -2.63 -20.49
CA ASP A 223 13.64 -3.44 -21.31
C ASP A 223 12.54 -4.04 -20.43
N ASN A 224 11.30 -3.62 -20.70
CA ASN A 224 10.05 -4.20 -20.22
C ASN A 224 9.56 -3.86 -18.80
N ARG A 225 9.94 -2.74 -18.18
CA ARG A 225 9.12 -2.22 -17.07
C ARG A 225 7.79 -1.71 -17.63
N SER A 226 6.87 -2.64 -17.84
CA SER A 226 5.42 -2.40 -17.91
C SER A 226 5.09 -1.35 -16.85
N GLY A 227 4.38 -0.29 -17.25
CA GLY A 227 4.04 0.80 -16.35
C GLY A 227 3.52 0.29 -15.00
N ILE A 228 3.91 0.98 -13.94
CA ILE A 228 3.57 0.56 -12.58
C ILE A 228 2.11 0.88 -12.31
N SER A 229 1.30 -0.16 -12.15
CA SER A 229 -0.11 -0.03 -11.78
C SER A 229 -0.26 0.20 -10.28
N LEU A 230 -1.43 0.70 -9.88
CA LEU A 230 -1.79 0.87 -8.48
C LEU A 230 -1.81 -0.45 -7.72
N GLN A 231 -2.38 -1.50 -8.34
CA GLN A 231 -2.37 -2.85 -7.76
C GLN A 231 -0.94 -3.35 -7.50
N TYR A 232 -0.01 -3.10 -8.44
CA TYR A 232 1.39 -3.46 -8.25
C TYR A 232 2.01 -2.75 -7.03
N VAL A 233 1.73 -1.46 -6.84
CA VAL A 233 2.19 -0.72 -5.66
C VAL A 233 1.64 -1.35 -4.39
N PHE A 234 0.34 -1.66 -4.34
CA PHE A 234 -0.24 -2.29 -3.17
C PHE A 234 0.38 -3.64 -2.89
N ASP A 235 0.59 -4.49 -3.88
CA ASP A 235 1.12 -5.84 -3.67
C ASP A 235 2.59 -5.84 -3.22
N ASN A 236 3.39 -4.84 -3.64
CA ASN A 236 4.83 -4.81 -3.40
C ASN A 236 5.26 -3.86 -2.26
N VAL A 237 4.41 -2.92 -1.82
CA VAL A 237 4.71 -2.06 -0.67
C VAL A 237 4.21 -2.69 0.63
N VAL A 238 5.14 -2.99 1.52
CA VAL A 238 4.92 -3.67 2.81
C VAL A 238 4.50 -2.65 3.88
N ALA A 239 3.30 -2.09 3.71
CA ALA A 239 2.70 -1.16 4.63
C ALA A 239 1.15 -1.29 4.62
N PRO A 240 0.46 -0.76 5.64
CA PRO A 240 -0.99 -0.62 5.63
C PRO A 240 -1.46 0.23 4.43
N THR A 241 -2.62 -0.11 3.87
CA THR A 241 -3.16 0.59 2.69
C THR A 241 -3.30 2.09 2.91
N LYS A 242 -3.76 2.50 4.10
CA LYS A 242 -3.87 3.92 4.47
C LYS A 242 -2.51 4.61 4.44
N THR A 243 -1.47 3.97 5.01
CA THR A 243 -0.12 4.53 5.03
C THR A 243 0.47 4.66 3.63
N ILE A 244 0.22 3.70 2.74
CA ILE A 244 0.62 3.76 1.33
C ILE A 244 -0.06 4.93 0.63
N PHE A 245 -1.38 5.10 0.80
CA PHE A 245 -2.10 6.22 0.19
C PHE A 245 -1.64 7.58 0.71
N GLU A 246 -1.41 7.72 2.02
CA GLU A 246 -0.86 8.96 2.58
C GLU A 246 0.53 9.27 2.02
N ALA A 247 1.38 8.25 1.85
CA ALA A 247 2.66 8.40 1.18
C ALA A 247 2.50 8.82 -0.28
N MET A 248 1.61 8.19 -1.05
CA MET A 248 1.29 8.59 -2.43
C MET A 248 0.78 10.03 -2.52
N LYS A 249 -0.04 10.46 -1.56
CA LYS A 249 -0.52 11.84 -1.43
C LYS A 249 0.63 12.80 -1.11
N ARG A 250 1.55 12.45 -0.21
CA ARG A 250 2.77 13.25 0.08
C ARG A 250 3.70 13.37 -1.11
N LEU A 251 3.77 12.32 -1.94
CA LEU A 251 4.61 12.26 -3.13
C LEU A 251 3.95 12.78 -4.41
N PHE A 252 2.69 13.25 -4.33
CA PHE A 252 1.91 13.71 -5.49
C PHE A 252 1.81 12.65 -6.60
N ILE A 253 1.80 11.36 -6.25
CA ILE A 253 1.72 10.29 -7.24
C ILE A 253 0.41 10.41 -8.02
N PHE A 254 0.52 10.48 -9.35
CA PHE A 254 -0.61 10.59 -10.27
C PHE A 254 -0.57 9.44 -11.29
N GLY A 255 -1.72 9.13 -11.87
CA GLY A 255 -1.85 8.13 -12.93
C GLY A 255 -2.03 8.78 -14.29
N ILE A 256 -1.45 8.20 -15.34
CA ILE A 256 -1.74 8.53 -16.75
C ILE A 256 -2.45 7.33 -17.37
N SER A 257 -3.64 7.56 -17.94
CA SER A 257 -4.38 6.52 -18.65
C SER A 257 -3.73 6.30 -20.01
N LEU A 258 -3.23 5.09 -20.27
CA LEU A 258 -2.72 4.76 -21.59
C LEU A 258 -3.89 4.44 -22.52
N SER A 259 -4.03 5.20 -23.60
CA SER A 259 -5.04 4.91 -24.62
C SER A 259 -4.84 3.50 -25.19
N PRO A 260 -5.91 2.68 -25.31
CA PRO A 260 -5.82 1.29 -25.74
C PRO A 260 -5.18 1.10 -27.13
N GLY A 261 -5.10 2.16 -27.95
CA GLY A 261 -4.49 2.12 -29.28
C GLY A 261 -2.99 1.76 -29.29
N LEU A 262 -2.25 2.05 -28.21
CA LEU A 262 -0.82 1.74 -28.10
C LEU A 262 -0.52 0.41 -27.38
N ALA A 263 -1.45 -0.10 -26.56
CA ALA A 263 -1.27 -1.35 -25.81
C ALA A 263 -1.52 -2.63 -26.65
N SER A 264 -1.97 -2.49 -27.89
CA SER A 264 -2.64 -3.56 -28.65
C SER A 264 -1.72 -4.45 -29.51
N ARG A 265 -0.51 -4.79 -29.04
CA ARG A 265 0.37 -5.71 -29.81
C ARG A 265 0.91 -6.95 -29.09
N VAL A 266 0.68 -7.12 -27.78
CA VAL A 266 1.33 -8.23 -27.05
C VAL A 266 0.37 -9.31 -26.51
N THR A 267 -0.95 -9.11 -26.54
CA THR A 267 -1.87 -10.17 -26.07
C THR A 267 -2.19 -11.17 -27.19
N LEU A 268 -1.25 -12.07 -27.44
CA LEU A 268 -1.52 -13.36 -28.09
C LEU A 268 -2.35 -14.21 -27.13
N ASN A 269 -3.61 -14.47 -27.52
CA ASN A 269 -4.56 -15.45 -26.96
C ASN A 269 -5.48 -14.97 -25.82
N GLY A 270 -6.73 -14.64 -26.19
CA GLY A 270 -7.90 -14.89 -25.35
C GLY A 270 -8.48 -13.70 -24.57
N GLN A 271 -9.29 -12.88 -25.25
CA GLN A 271 -10.57 -12.31 -24.77
C GLN A 271 -10.67 -11.85 -23.29
N GLN A 272 -9.66 -11.15 -22.77
CA GLN A 272 -9.86 -10.30 -21.60
C GLN A 272 -10.10 -8.87 -22.08
N ARG A 273 -11.27 -8.34 -21.73
CA ARG A 273 -11.61 -6.93 -21.87
C ARG A 273 -10.69 -6.19 -20.90
N GLY A 274 -9.49 -5.84 -21.37
CA GLY A 274 -8.47 -5.20 -20.54
C GLY A 274 -9.01 -3.87 -20.04
N GLU A 275 -9.24 -3.76 -18.74
CA GLU A 275 -9.54 -2.47 -18.12
C GLU A 275 -8.35 -1.53 -18.36
N PRO A 276 -8.59 -0.25 -18.66
CA PRO A 276 -7.53 0.72 -18.85
C PRO A 276 -6.73 0.84 -17.55
N THR A 277 -5.54 0.26 -17.54
CA THR A 277 -4.62 0.33 -16.42
C THR A 277 -3.85 1.65 -16.51
N ALA A 278 -4.08 2.56 -15.56
CA ALA A 278 -3.26 3.78 -15.52
C ALA A 278 -1.88 3.48 -14.94
N VAL A 279 -0.88 4.15 -15.51
CA VAL A 279 0.51 4.05 -15.09
C VAL A 279 0.82 5.17 -14.12
N LEU A 280 1.42 4.82 -12.98
CA LEU A 280 1.74 5.76 -11.92
C LEU A 280 3.09 6.45 -12.12
N PHE A 281 3.14 7.73 -11.76
CA PHE A 281 4.33 8.59 -11.84
C PHE A 281 4.43 9.53 -10.64
N ILE A 282 5.65 9.97 -10.33
CA ILE A 282 5.95 11.06 -9.39
C ILE A 282 6.30 12.32 -10.20
N PRO A 283 5.58 13.44 -10.05
CA PRO A 283 5.88 14.65 -10.83
C PRO A 283 7.16 15.33 -10.32
N THR A 284 7.94 15.92 -11.23
CA THR A 284 9.05 16.81 -10.84
C THR A 284 8.53 18.12 -10.24
N ALA A 285 9.38 18.84 -9.52
CA ALA A 285 9.03 20.16 -8.99
C ALA A 285 8.67 21.16 -10.11
N SER A 286 9.37 21.10 -11.25
CA SER A 286 9.05 21.91 -12.43
C SER A 286 7.65 21.63 -13.00
N LEU A 287 7.27 20.35 -13.10
CA LEU A 287 5.93 19.96 -13.57
C LEU A 287 4.85 20.41 -12.58
N LEU A 288 5.07 20.21 -11.27
CA LEU A 288 4.15 20.69 -10.23
C LEU A 288 3.91 22.20 -10.36
N LEU A 289 4.96 23.00 -10.55
CA LEU A 289 4.84 24.45 -10.73
C LEU A 289 4.12 24.84 -12.02
N LYS A 290 4.39 24.16 -13.14
CA LYS A 290 3.71 24.42 -14.41
C LYS A 290 2.21 24.17 -14.26
N CYS A 291 1.84 23.00 -13.76
CA CYS A 291 0.44 22.62 -13.55
C CYS A 291 -0.26 23.52 -12.52
N TRP A 292 0.44 23.90 -11.44
CA TRP A 292 -0.08 24.85 -10.46
C TRP A 292 -0.34 26.24 -11.07
N ARG A 293 0.56 26.74 -11.93
CA ARG A 293 0.37 28.01 -12.63
C ARG A 293 -0.85 27.98 -13.55
N VAL A 294 -1.04 26.89 -14.31
CA VAL A 294 -2.22 26.71 -15.17
C VAL A 294 -3.50 26.73 -14.31
N PHE A 295 -3.51 26.00 -13.19
CA PHE A 295 -4.63 25.99 -12.27
C PHE A 295 -4.95 27.38 -11.70
N MET A 296 -3.93 28.12 -11.24
CA MET A 296 -4.09 29.47 -10.70
C MET A 296 -4.59 30.46 -11.76
N GLN A 297 -4.07 30.37 -12.98
CA GLN A 297 -4.52 31.19 -14.10
C GLN A 297 -5.99 30.90 -14.43
N GLN A 298 -6.40 29.62 -14.46
CA GLN A 298 -7.80 29.28 -14.70
C GLN A 298 -8.70 29.76 -13.56
N CYS A 299 -8.26 29.64 -12.30
CA CYS A 299 -9.01 30.23 -11.17
C CYS A 299 -9.24 31.73 -11.36
N ALA A 300 -8.24 32.46 -11.85
CA ALA A 300 -8.36 33.90 -12.12
C ALA A 300 -9.33 34.21 -13.28
N ILE A 301 -9.28 33.42 -14.37
CA ILE A 301 -10.18 33.58 -15.52
C ILE A 301 -11.64 33.30 -15.12
N SER A 302 -11.87 32.26 -14.33
CA SER A 302 -13.22 31.83 -13.91
C SER A 302 -13.70 32.53 -12.63
N GLU A 303 -12.96 33.54 -12.15
CA GLU A 303 -13.25 34.32 -10.94
C GLU A 303 -13.46 33.45 -9.68
N VAL A 304 -12.73 32.33 -9.58
CA VAL A 304 -12.82 31.41 -8.45
C VAL A 304 -11.83 31.78 -7.35
N HIS A 305 -12.36 32.24 -6.22
CA HIS A 305 -11.57 32.68 -5.07
C HIS A 305 -11.20 31.53 -4.12
N LEU A 306 -9.92 31.11 -4.17
CA LEU A 306 -9.37 30.05 -3.31
C LEU A 306 -9.20 30.45 -1.83
N ASP A 307 -9.13 31.75 -1.56
CA ASP A 307 -8.88 32.32 -0.24
C ASP A 307 -10.16 32.47 0.61
N THR A 308 -11.32 32.13 0.06
CA THR A 308 -12.57 32.18 0.79
C THR A 308 -12.60 31.12 1.89
N ARG A 309 -12.89 31.53 3.14
CA ARG A 309 -13.10 30.61 4.27
C ARG A 309 -14.17 29.54 4.01
N ALA A 310 -15.07 29.81 3.07
CA ALA A 310 -16.11 28.90 2.65
C ALA A 310 -15.53 27.63 1.98
N GLY A 311 -14.41 27.74 1.29
CA GLY A 311 -13.89 26.71 0.38
C GLY A 311 -14.59 26.74 -0.98
N MET A 312 -13.99 26.06 -1.96
CA MET A 312 -14.52 25.91 -3.31
C MET A 312 -15.47 24.70 -3.38
N GLU A 313 -16.64 24.84 -4.00
CA GLU A 313 -17.53 23.68 -4.21
C GLU A 313 -16.94 22.71 -5.26
N TYR A 314 -17.11 21.40 -5.08
CA TYR A 314 -16.55 20.42 -6.03
C TYR A 314 -17.14 20.53 -7.44
N SER A 315 -18.37 21.02 -7.59
CA SER A 315 -18.97 21.31 -8.89
C SER A 315 -18.21 22.42 -9.63
N ALA A 316 -17.86 23.51 -8.93
CA ALA A 316 -17.05 24.59 -9.47
C ALA A 316 -15.64 24.12 -9.80
N LEU A 317 -15.04 23.30 -8.93
CA LEU A 317 -13.73 22.69 -9.20
C LEU A 317 -13.76 21.82 -10.46
N ARG A 318 -14.80 21.00 -10.61
CA ARG A 318 -14.95 20.15 -11.79
C ARG A 318 -15.10 20.98 -13.06
N GLY A 319 -15.94 22.01 -13.03
CA GLY A 319 -16.07 22.96 -14.15
C GLY A 319 -14.73 23.58 -14.53
N LEU A 320 -13.93 23.98 -13.53
CA LEU A 320 -12.60 24.54 -13.75
C LEU A 320 -11.64 23.52 -14.41
N LEU A 321 -11.64 22.27 -13.97
CA LEU A 321 -10.81 21.21 -14.58
C LEU A 321 -11.27 20.89 -16.01
N ASP A 322 -12.58 20.84 -16.25
CA ASP A 322 -13.15 20.64 -17.58
C ASP A 322 -12.74 21.80 -18.53
N GLU A 323 -12.76 23.05 -18.05
CA GLU A 323 -12.28 24.22 -18.81
C GLU A 323 -10.78 24.15 -19.16
N ILE A 324 -9.93 23.62 -18.27
CA ILE A 324 -8.50 23.39 -18.57
C ILE A 324 -8.37 22.40 -19.73
N VAL A 325 -9.16 21.32 -19.71
CA VAL A 325 -9.18 20.32 -20.79
C VAL A 325 -9.69 20.91 -22.10
N GLU A 326 -10.72 21.76 -22.06
CA GLU A 326 -11.31 22.39 -23.26
C GLU A 326 -10.42 23.48 -23.87
N SER A 327 -9.75 24.29 -23.05
CA SER A 327 -8.87 25.40 -23.49
C SER A 327 -7.70 24.95 -24.38
N SER A 328 -7.38 23.66 -24.28
CA SER A 328 -6.27 23.00 -24.96
C SER A 328 -6.53 22.69 -26.45
N GLY A 329 -7.72 23.01 -26.99
CA GLY A 329 -8.00 23.12 -28.43
C GLY A 329 -8.01 21.83 -29.26
N SER A 330 -7.64 20.67 -28.69
CA SER A 330 -7.66 19.36 -29.34
C SER A 330 -8.63 18.43 -28.62
N ALA A 331 -9.45 17.70 -29.39
CA ALA A 331 -10.36 16.68 -28.86
C ALA A 331 -9.64 15.56 -28.08
N PHE A 332 -8.32 15.41 -28.28
CA PHE A 332 -7.44 14.59 -27.47
C PHE A 332 -6.16 15.36 -27.20
N ASN A 333 -6.13 16.16 -26.13
CA ASN A 333 -4.90 16.78 -25.67
C ASN A 333 -4.34 15.98 -24.47
N ALA A 334 -3.35 15.13 -24.75
CA ALA A 334 -2.64 14.36 -23.72
C ALA A 334 -1.94 15.25 -22.69
N GLU A 335 -1.53 16.46 -23.08
CA GLU A 335 -0.95 17.44 -22.15
C GLU A 335 -2.02 17.96 -21.18
N ALA A 336 -3.24 18.23 -21.65
CA ALA A 336 -4.32 18.70 -20.80
C ALA A 336 -4.75 17.62 -19.79
N GLU A 337 -4.80 16.36 -20.21
CA GLU A 337 -5.06 15.22 -19.32
C GLU A 337 -3.95 15.10 -18.26
N LEU A 338 -2.67 15.18 -18.68
CA LEU A 338 -1.52 15.19 -17.78
C LEU A 338 -1.62 16.33 -16.75
N GLN A 339 -1.86 17.56 -17.21
CA GLN A 339 -1.99 18.73 -16.35
C GLN A 339 -3.12 18.54 -15.34
N THR A 340 -4.29 18.08 -15.80
CA THR A 340 -5.45 17.81 -14.95
C THR A 340 -5.14 16.77 -13.88
N ASN A 341 -4.47 15.67 -14.23
CA ASN A 341 -4.10 14.62 -13.29
C ASN A 341 -3.08 15.11 -12.24
N VAL A 342 -2.11 15.93 -12.63
CA VAL A 342 -1.14 16.53 -11.70
C VAL A 342 -1.81 17.56 -10.79
N ILE A 343 -2.70 18.41 -11.32
CA ILE A 343 -3.49 19.36 -10.52
C ILE A 343 -4.32 18.61 -9.48
N VAL A 344 -5.01 17.55 -9.88
CA VAL A 344 -5.76 16.66 -8.99
C VAL A 344 -4.87 16.10 -7.87
N ALA A 345 -3.65 15.65 -8.19
CA ALA A 345 -2.71 15.17 -7.18
C ALA A 345 -2.25 16.27 -6.21
N ILE A 346 -2.04 17.50 -6.70
CA ILE A 346 -1.74 18.68 -5.89
C ILE A 346 -2.89 18.99 -4.92
N LEU A 347 -4.12 19.11 -5.44
CA LEU A 347 -5.29 19.46 -4.63
C LEU A 347 -5.60 18.38 -3.59
N ARG A 348 -5.39 17.10 -3.94
CA ARG A 348 -5.50 15.99 -2.99
C ARG A 348 -4.52 16.14 -1.82
N HIS A 349 -3.29 16.57 -2.06
CA HIS A 349 -2.28 16.81 -1.03
C HIS A 349 -2.61 18.00 -0.11
N LEU A 350 -3.10 19.08 -0.71
CA LEU A 350 -3.37 20.34 -0.03
C LEU A 350 -4.67 20.32 0.78
N SER A 351 -5.63 19.47 0.39
CA SER A 351 -6.89 19.31 1.13
C SER A 351 -6.65 18.64 2.50
N PRO A 352 -7.00 19.30 3.62
CA PRO A 352 -6.91 18.74 4.96
C PRO A 352 -7.98 17.65 5.18
N ASP A 353 -9.14 17.82 4.55
CA ASP A 353 -10.30 16.94 4.72
C ASP A 353 -10.18 15.63 3.92
N ALA A 354 -9.27 15.57 2.95
CA ALA A 354 -9.02 14.37 2.15
C ALA A 354 -8.35 13.22 2.92
N GLY A 355 -8.05 13.37 4.22
CA GLY A 355 -7.42 12.34 5.05
C GLY A 355 -8.37 11.24 5.57
N ASP A 356 -9.69 11.41 5.42
CA ASP A 356 -10.69 10.48 5.95
C ASP A 356 -11.04 9.37 4.95
N TYR A 357 -10.03 8.62 4.48
CA TYR A 357 -10.19 7.42 3.64
C TYR A 357 -11.27 6.45 4.16
N ALA A 358 -11.45 6.38 5.48
CA ALA A 358 -12.42 5.51 6.14
C ALA A 358 -13.90 5.89 5.87
N ARG A 359 -14.20 7.15 5.54
CA ARG A 359 -15.58 7.55 5.21
C ARG A 359 -15.99 7.09 3.82
N TYR A 360 -15.04 7.02 2.90
CA TYR A 360 -15.31 6.76 1.49
C TYR A 360 -15.46 5.26 1.17
N GLY A 361 -14.99 4.37 2.05
CA GLY A 361 -15.19 2.92 1.92
C GLY A 361 -16.46 2.38 2.59
N ARG A 362 -17.22 3.21 3.31
CA ARG A 362 -18.34 2.76 4.15
C ARG A 362 -19.72 2.94 3.51
N ASP A 363 -19.89 3.99 2.71
CA ASP A 363 -21.17 4.31 2.07
C ASP A 363 -21.05 4.03 0.56
N GLY A 364 -21.49 2.85 0.14
CA GLY A 364 -21.43 2.40 -1.27
C GLY A 364 -22.24 3.24 -2.29
N ASN A 365 -22.75 4.42 -1.91
CA ASN A 365 -23.73 5.21 -2.68
C ASN A 365 -23.36 6.70 -2.86
N LEU A 366 -22.12 7.13 -2.59
CA LEU A 366 -21.73 8.54 -2.79
C LEU A 366 -20.70 8.68 -3.92
N SER A 367 -21.19 9.15 -5.07
CA SER A 367 -20.41 9.54 -6.25
C SER A 367 -19.43 10.67 -5.91
N ILE A 368 -18.19 10.31 -5.57
CA ILE A 368 -17.07 11.25 -5.45
C ILE A 368 -16.61 11.61 -6.88
N PRO A 369 -16.26 12.86 -7.20
CA PRO A 369 -15.56 13.16 -8.45
C PRO A 369 -14.27 12.34 -8.51
N ASN A 370 -14.01 11.69 -9.64
CA ASN A 370 -12.81 10.90 -9.94
C ASN A 370 -11.51 11.67 -9.69
N PHE A 371 -11.01 11.73 -8.45
CA PHE A 371 -9.64 12.17 -8.17
C PHE A 371 -8.70 10.99 -8.46
N HIS A 372 -8.30 10.90 -9.73
CA HIS A 372 -7.50 9.84 -10.36
C HIS A 372 -6.28 9.38 -9.52
N LEU A 373 -6.46 8.32 -8.76
CA LEU A 373 -5.66 7.11 -8.97
C LEU A 373 -6.54 6.18 -9.83
N PRO A 374 -5.98 5.39 -10.75
CA PRO A 374 -6.79 4.55 -11.64
C PRO A 374 -7.79 3.73 -10.82
N PRO A 375 -9.07 3.74 -11.21
CA PRO A 375 -10.06 2.85 -10.64
C PRO A 375 -9.76 1.45 -11.16
N ASP A 376 -9.21 0.58 -10.31
CA ASP A 376 -9.47 -0.83 -10.50
C ASP A 376 -10.93 -1.05 -10.04
N SER A 377 -11.81 -1.06 -11.05
CA SER A 377 -13.17 -1.61 -11.07
C SER A 377 -14.32 -0.82 -10.37
N ASP A 378 -15.45 -0.72 -11.09
CA ASP A 378 -16.80 -0.27 -10.66
C ASP A 378 -17.22 1.21 -10.70
N PHE A 379 -16.72 2.00 -11.65
CA PHE A 379 -17.23 3.37 -11.86
C PHE A 379 -18.42 3.51 -12.84
N GLU A 380 -18.72 2.52 -13.68
CA GLU A 380 -19.90 2.55 -14.55
C GLU A 380 -21.20 2.10 -13.85
N GLY A 381 -21.10 1.32 -12.75
CA GLY A 381 -22.27 0.91 -11.96
C GLY A 381 -22.92 2.07 -11.18
N LEU A 382 -22.15 3.09 -10.81
CA LEU A 382 -22.60 4.23 -10.00
C LEU A 382 -23.06 5.46 -10.80
N ARG A 383 -22.93 5.42 -12.13
CA ARG A 383 -23.49 6.45 -13.03
C ARG A 383 -25.03 6.33 -13.16
N MET A 384 -25.62 5.22 -12.71
CA MET A 384 -27.05 4.91 -12.80
C MET A 384 -27.87 5.21 -11.53
N GLU A 385 -27.26 5.64 -10.43
CA GLU A 385 -27.97 5.90 -9.16
C GLU A 385 -27.71 7.30 -8.57
N LEU A 386 -27.78 8.32 -9.41
CA LEU A 386 -28.24 9.62 -8.92
C LEU A 386 -29.77 9.51 -8.72
N PRO A 387 -30.34 9.96 -7.59
CA PRO A 387 -31.79 10.04 -7.45
C PRO A 387 -32.29 11.00 -8.53
N GLY A 388 -32.79 10.44 -9.63
CA GLY A 388 -33.37 11.23 -10.70
C GLY A 388 -34.52 12.01 -10.10
N ASN A 389 -34.37 13.34 -9.99
CA ASN A 389 -35.38 14.35 -9.68
C ASN A 389 -36.68 13.77 -9.12
N GLY A 390 -36.57 13.09 -7.97
CA GLY A 390 -37.71 12.54 -7.29
C GLY A 390 -38.34 13.71 -6.58
N ASP A 391 -39.39 14.28 -7.19
CA ASP A 391 -40.28 15.28 -6.62
C ASP A 391 -40.84 14.77 -5.28
N SER A 392 -40.05 14.84 -4.22
CA SER A 392 -40.46 14.48 -2.86
C SER A 392 -40.51 15.74 -2.03
N ASN A 393 -41.73 16.28 -1.92
CA ASN A 393 -42.12 17.39 -1.05
C ASN A 393 -42.09 17.02 0.44
N ASP A 394 -41.22 16.10 0.88
CA ASP A 394 -41.21 15.63 2.26
C ASP A 394 -40.31 16.52 3.14
N ALA A 395 -40.86 17.69 3.46
CA ALA A 395 -40.25 18.71 4.30
C ALA A 395 -40.31 18.30 5.78
N THR A 396 -39.42 17.41 6.26
CA THR A 396 -39.17 17.35 7.73
C THR A 396 -37.84 16.77 8.21
N THR A 397 -36.91 16.36 7.34
CA THR A 397 -35.58 15.91 7.83
C THR A 397 -34.55 17.00 7.55
N PRO A 398 -33.95 17.66 8.57
CA PRO A 398 -32.82 18.55 8.36
C PRO A 398 -31.60 17.69 7.98
N ALA A 399 -31.55 17.28 6.70
CA ALA A 399 -30.40 16.64 6.12
C ALA A 399 -29.23 17.61 6.29
N THR A 400 -28.32 17.26 7.20
CA THR A 400 -27.04 17.93 7.38
C THR A 400 -26.17 17.50 6.19
N GLY A 401 -26.57 17.94 4.98
CA GLY A 401 -25.81 17.74 3.77
C GLY A 401 -24.52 18.52 3.94
N ALA A 402 -23.48 17.83 4.38
CA ALA A 402 -22.13 18.37 4.40
C ALA A 402 -21.78 18.69 2.94
N SER A 403 -22.00 19.94 2.53
CA SER A 403 -21.55 20.43 1.23
C SER A 403 -20.06 20.14 1.17
N LEU A 404 -19.70 19.20 0.30
CA LEU A 404 -18.33 18.83 0.04
C LEU A 404 -17.68 20.10 -0.57
N ARG A 405 -16.82 20.76 0.20
CA ARG A 405 -16.10 21.94 -0.25
C ARG A 405 -14.61 21.68 -0.10
N LEU A 406 -13.86 21.93 -1.16
CA LEU A 406 -12.42 21.91 -1.14
C LEU A 406 -11.92 23.12 -0.34
N ARG A 407 -11.21 22.85 0.75
CA ARG A 407 -10.50 23.85 1.54
C ARG A 407 -9.01 23.64 1.37
N LEU A 408 -8.29 24.71 1.05
CA LEU A 408 -6.84 24.71 1.01
C LEU A 408 -6.36 25.42 2.26
N ASP A 409 -5.37 24.84 2.93
CA ASP A 409 -4.64 25.53 4.00
C ASP A 409 -3.70 26.56 3.34
N PRO A 410 -3.93 27.88 3.53
CA PRO A 410 -3.12 28.91 2.88
C PRO A 410 -1.64 28.82 3.24
N SER A 411 -1.32 28.56 4.51
CA SER A 411 0.06 28.50 5.00
C SER A 411 0.77 27.29 4.42
N LYS A 412 0.13 26.12 4.49
CA LYS A 412 0.70 24.88 3.92
C LYS A 412 0.88 24.99 2.41
N THR A 413 -0.08 25.59 1.71
CA THR A 413 -0.04 25.74 0.24
C THR A 413 1.08 26.68 -0.18
N ARG A 414 1.17 27.85 0.46
CA ARG A 414 2.25 28.83 0.23
C ARG A 414 3.61 28.20 0.39
N ASP A 415 3.86 27.56 1.55
CA ASP A 415 5.16 26.97 1.87
C ASP A 415 5.50 25.85 0.86
N LEU A 416 4.53 25.01 0.51
CA LEU A 416 4.74 23.93 -0.46
C LEU A 416 5.10 24.43 -1.86
N VAL A 417 4.38 25.45 -2.37
CA VAL A 417 4.68 26.09 -3.66
C VAL A 417 6.07 26.72 -3.64
N GLY A 418 6.45 27.35 -2.52
CA GLY A 418 7.79 27.90 -2.32
C GLY A 418 8.88 26.83 -2.40
N HIS A 419 8.67 25.67 -1.76
CA HIS A 419 9.60 24.54 -1.84
C HIS A 419 9.71 23.97 -3.26
N TRP A 420 8.62 23.94 -4.03
CA TRP A 420 8.68 23.53 -5.43
C TRP A 420 9.50 24.52 -6.25
N LEU A 421 9.30 25.83 -6.04
CA LEU A 421 10.08 26.88 -6.70
C LEU A 421 11.56 26.73 -6.39
N LEU A 422 11.93 26.60 -5.11
CA LEU A 422 13.32 26.34 -4.70
C LEU A 422 13.92 25.10 -5.39
N ARG A 423 13.22 23.96 -5.37
CA ARG A 423 13.72 22.74 -6.04
C ARG A 423 13.89 22.92 -7.54
N SER A 424 12.96 23.61 -8.21
CA SER A 424 13.07 23.87 -9.65
C SER A 424 14.25 24.77 -10.03
N LEU A 425 14.69 25.65 -9.11
CA LEU A 425 15.88 26.47 -9.28
C LEU A 425 17.16 25.65 -9.07
N GLY A 426 17.12 24.64 -8.20
CA GLY A 426 18.25 23.74 -7.92
C GLY A 426 18.70 22.90 -9.12
N ASP A 427 17.78 22.59 -10.03
CA ASP A 427 18.07 21.86 -11.27
C ASP A 427 18.96 22.65 -12.25
N LYS A 428 19.12 23.97 -12.04
CA LYS A 428 19.96 24.87 -12.86
C LYS A 428 21.12 25.43 -12.02
N PRO A 429 22.22 24.67 -11.83
CA PRO A 429 23.22 24.93 -10.79
C PRO A 429 24.15 26.14 -11.01
N GLN A 430 23.82 27.10 -11.89
CA GLN A 430 24.84 28.06 -12.37
C GLN A 430 24.69 29.50 -11.92
N GLN A 431 23.57 29.94 -11.33
CA GLN A 431 23.43 31.34 -10.92
C GLN A 431 22.71 31.50 -9.58
N PRO A 432 23.26 32.31 -8.64
CA PRO A 432 22.51 32.71 -7.46
C PRO A 432 21.27 33.51 -7.91
N VAL A 433 20.13 33.25 -7.27
CA VAL A 433 18.87 33.93 -7.60
C VAL A 433 18.66 35.03 -6.59
N GLY A 434 18.47 36.28 -7.04
CA GLY A 434 18.20 37.39 -6.14
C GLY A 434 16.94 37.14 -5.30
N LEU A 435 16.99 37.43 -3.99
CA LEU A 435 15.88 37.15 -3.08
C LEU A 435 14.59 37.89 -3.48
N ALA A 436 14.72 39.14 -3.93
CA ALA A 436 13.59 39.91 -4.43
C ALA A 436 12.96 39.28 -5.69
N GLN A 437 13.78 38.76 -6.60
CA GLN A 437 13.31 38.05 -7.79
C GLN A 437 12.57 36.76 -7.40
N PHE A 438 13.10 36.00 -6.44
CA PHE A 438 12.45 34.81 -5.92
C PHE A 438 11.10 35.13 -5.27
N LEU A 439 11.04 36.14 -4.40
CA LEU A 439 9.79 36.56 -3.74
C LEU A 439 8.74 37.02 -4.75
N PHE A 440 9.15 37.75 -5.79
CA PHE A 440 8.26 38.14 -6.88
C PHE A 440 7.68 36.92 -7.59
N GLN A 441 8.53 35.97 -8.02
CA GLN A 441 8.08 34.75 -8.69
C GLN A 441 7.20 33.87 -7.79
N TRP A 442 7.50 33.80 -6.50
CA TRP A 442 6.69 33.05 -5.54
C TRP A 442 5.33 33.71 -5.33
N GLY A 443 5.28 35.04 -5.23
CA GLY A 443 4.05 35.81 -5.10
C GLY A 443 3.13 35.69 -6.32
N GLU A 444 3.68 35.67 -7.53
CA GLU A 444 2.90 35.48 -8.77
C GLU A 444 2.24 34.09 -8.88
N LEU A 445 2.71 33.10 -8.10
CA LEU A 445 2.14 31.76 -8.07
C LEU A 445 1.03 31.58 -7.03
N LEU A 446 0.64 32.64 -6.32
CA LEU A 446 -0.29 32.57 -5.20
C LEU A 446 -1.40 33.63 -5.34
N PRO A 447 -2.58 33.43 -4.71
CA PRO A 447 -3.52 34.51 -4.49
C PRO A 447 -2.86 35.70 -3.79
N GLU A 448 -3.28 36.92 -4.13
CA GLU A 448 -2.71 38.15 -3.57
C GLU A 448 -2.75 38.17 -2.04
N SER A 449 -3.83 37.65 -1.44
CA SER A 449 -3.98 37.53 0.01
C SER A 449 -2.95 36.61 0.66
N TRP A 450 -2.43 35.60 -0.06
CA TRP A 450 -1.43 34.66 0.45
C TRP A 450 0.00 35.14 0.16
N ALA A 451 0.20 35.84 -0.96
CA ALA A 451 1.49 36.37 -1.40
C ALA A 451 2.08 37.39 -0.40
N GLN A 452 1.23 38.17 0.27
CA GLN A 452 1.64 39.14 1.30
C GLN A 452 2.29 38.49 2.54
N GLU A 453 2.05 37.19 2.75
CA GLU A 453 2.55 36.43 3.90
C GLU A 453 3.75 35.53 3.55
N CYS A 454 4.37 35.69 2.38
CA CYS A 454 5.55 34.93 1.99
C CYS A 454 6.76 35.24 2.89
N ASP A 455 7.21 34.25 3.66
CA ASP A 455 8.41 34.31 4.50
C ASP A 455 9.53 33.42 3.92
N PRO A 456 10.54 33.99 3.24
CA PRO A 456 11.63 33.21 2.67
C PRO A 456 12.54 32.61 3.75
N HIS A 457 12.67 33.24 4.92
CA HIS A 457 13.53 32.72 5.99
C HIS A 457 12.92 31.48 6.64
N GLY A 458 11.60 31.50 6.89
CA GLY A 458 10.85 30.34 7.37
C GLY A 458 10.93 29.17 6.37
N LEU A 459 10.77 29.45 5.08
CA LEU A 459 10.86 28.46 4.00
C LEU A 459 12.24 27.79 3.96
N ILE A 460 13.31 28.57 4.01
CA ILE A 460 14.70 28.08 3.89
C ILE A 460 15.15 27.35 5.15
N SER A 461 14.64 27.73 6.32
CA SER A 461 14.90 27.00 7.57
C SER A 461 14.47 25.52 7.49
N GLY A 462 13.49 25.20 6.64
CA GLY A 462 13.06 23.81 6.35
C GLY A 462 13.85 23.11 5.23
N SER A 463 14.69 23.85 4.49
CA SER A 463 15.40 23.38 3.30
C SER A 463 16.92 23.55 3.48
N PRO A 464 17.62 22.58 4.11
CA PRO A 464 19.04 22.71 4.45
C PRO A 464 19.98 22.82 3.23
N GLU A 465 19.46 22.54 2.04
CA GLU A 465 20.16 22.66 0.76
C GLU A 465 20.29 24.12 0.29
N TRP A 466 19.60 25.07 0.94
CA TRP A 466 19.58 26.47 0.55
C TRP A 466 20.05 27.38 1.69
N GLU A 467 20.77 28.44 1.34
CA GLU A 467 21.16 29.52 2.24
C GLU A 467 20.84 30.88 1.62
N ILE A 468 20.47 31.86 2.47
CA ILE A 468 20.41 33.27 2.07
C ILE A 468 21.80 33.87 2.31
N GLY A 469 22.47 34.27 1.24
CA GLY A 469 23.75 34.96 1.28
C GLY A 469 23.66 36.34 0.62
N LYS A 470 24.77 37.08 0.62
CA LYS A 470 24.91 38.26 -0.22
C LYS A 470 25.62 37.91 -1.53
N ASP A 471 25.14 38.43 -2.64
CA ASP A 471 25.78 38.30 -3.93
C ASP A 471 27.00 39.23 -4.07
N ASN A 472 27.62 39.26 -5.26
CA ASN A 472 28.78 40.10 -5.54
C ASN A 472 28.45 41.61 -5.54
N GLN A 473 27.17 41.98 -5.59
CA GLN A 473 26.68 43.35 -5.55
C GLN A 473 26.26 43.78 -4.13
N GLY A 474 26.23 42.84 -3.17
CA GLY A 474 25.84 43.06 -1.79
C GLY A 474 24.34 42.87 -1.53
N GLU A 475 23.59 42.45 -2.54
CA GLU A 475 22.16 42.16 -2.46
C GLU A 475 21.92 40.75 -1.92
N GLU A 476 20.79 40.55 -1.22
CA GLU A 476 20.43 39.23 -0.72
C GLU A 476 20.07 38.29 -1.87
N ALA A 477 20.71 37.12 -1.91
CA ALA A 477 20.52 36.12 -2.94
C ALA A 477 20.46 34.72 -2.33
N LEU A 478 19.63 33.89 -2.93
CA LEU A 478 19.52 32.47 -2.64
C LEU A 478 20.68 31.74 -3.30
N ARG A 479 21.39 30.95 -2.49
CA ARG A 479 22.45 30.07 -2.94
C ARG A 479 22.15 28.65 -2.49
N MET A 480 22.28 27.71 -3.40
CA MET A 480 22.28 26.30 -3.03
C MET A 480 23.60 26.01 -2.31
N CYS A 481 23.52 25.49 -1.09
CA CYS A 481 24.65 24.96 -0.36
C CYS A 481 25.28 23.88 -1.23
N SER A 482 26.38 24.19 -1.92
CA SER A 482 27.14 23.16 -2.63
C SER A 482 27.48 22.13 -1.57
N ASN A 483 26.98 20.89 -1.71
CA ASN A 483 27.30 19.78 -0.82
C ASN A 483 28.81 19.53 -0.91
N GLY A 484 29.55 20.34 -0.17
CA GLY A 484 30.98 20.42 -0.20
C GLY A 484 31.50 19.11 0.33
N SER A 485 32.14 18.36 -0.56
CA SER A 485 33.12 17.31 -0.31
C SER A 485 34.31 17.83 0.53
N GLY A 486 34.06 18.48 1.67
CA GLY A 486 35.04 19.32 2.39
C GLY A 486 34.81 19.33 3.90
N THR A 487 35.06 18.18 4.54
CA THR A 487 35.86 17.98 5.78
C THR A 487 35.68 18.82 7.05
N ALA A 488 34.85 19.88 7.13
CA ALA A 488 34.86 20.78 8.30
C ALA A 488 33.62 20.70 9.22
N SER A 489 32.44 20.27 8.73
CA SER A 489 31.20 20.21 9.55
C SER A 489 30.94 18.87 10.25
N SER A 490 31.71 17.82 9.92
CA SER A 490 31.52 16.46 10.44
C SER A 490 31.81 16.32 11.95
N ALA A 491 32.62 17.19 12.56
CA ALA A 491 33.00 17.04 13.96
C ALA A 491 31.80 17.22 14.94
N ALA A 492 30.92 18.19 14.70
CA ALA A 492 29.79 18.46 15.59
C ALA A 492 28.63 17.46 15.40
N GLN A 493 28.40 17.00 14.17
CA GLN A 493 27.34 16.03 13.86
C GLN A 493 27.76 14.59 14.21
N ALA A 494 29.04 14.23 14.08
CA ALA A 494 29.56 12.93 14.49
C ALA A 494 29.55 12.72 16.01
N GLU A 495 29.64 13.79 16.81
CA GLU A 495 29.57 13.70 18.27
C GLU A 495 28.13 13.49 18.77
N HIS A 496 27.15 14.11 18.10
CA HIS A 496 25.73 13.87 18.37
C HIS A 496 25.28 12.47 17.89
N ALA A 497 25.78 12.00 16.75
CA ALA A 497 25.52 10.65 16.25
C ALA A 497 26.20 9.55 17.11
N ARG A 498 27.43 9.77 17.59
CA ARG A 498 28.11 8.87 18.55
C ARG A 498 27.40 8.78 19.89
N SER A 499 26.78 9.87 20.34
CA SER A 499 26.00 9.91 21.58
C SER A 499 24.69 9.13 21.47
N GLN A 500 24.08 9.06 20.29
CA GLN A 500 22.90 8.21 20.04
C GLN A 500 23.25 6.74 19.78
N ALA A 501 24.37 6.45 19.11
CA ALA A 501 24.83 5.08 18.86
C ALA A 501 25.16 4.30 20.15
N ARG A 502 25.68 4.98 21.19
CA ARG A 502 25.94 4.36 22.50
C ARG A 502 24.68 3.93 23.27
N LYS A 503 23.49 4.42 22.88
CA LYS A 503 22.21 3.99 23.48
C LYS A 503 21.56 2.79 22.78
N ARG A 504 22.08 2.32 21.64
CA ARG A 504 21.52 1.19 20.85
C ARG A 504 22.13 -0.19 21.19
N GLY A 505 23.10 -0.27 22.11
CA GLY A 505 23.89 -1.49 22.35
C GLY A 505 23.35 -2.53 23.35
N LYS A 506 22.05 -2.55 23.71
CA LYS A 506 21.54 -3.48 24.76
C LYS A 506 20.13 -4.02 24.48
N TRP A 507 19.85 -4.46 23.25
CA TRP A 507 18.55 -5.09 22.96
C TRP A 507 18.38 -6.44 23.67
N HIS A 508 19.42 -7.27 23.72
CA HIS A 508 19.35 -8.59 24.35
C HIS A 508 19.13 -8.54 25.88
N GLU A 509 19.48 -7.45 26.55
CA GLU A 509 19.28 -7.29 28.01
C GLU A 509 17.84 -6.89 28.36
N LYS A 510 17.13 -6.18 27.48
CA LYS A 510 15.72 -5.76 27.70
C LYS A 510 14.73 -6.93 27.66
N PHE A 511 14.98 -7.98 26.88
CA PHE A 511 14.10 -9.15 26.83
C PHE A 511 14.24 -10.08 28.03
N GLY A 512 15.41 -10.12 28.69
CA GLY A 512 15.60 -10.88 29.92
C GLY A 512 14.76 -10.35 31.09
N ALA A 513 14.60 -9.02 31.17
CA ALA A 513 13.85 -8.35 32.24
C ALA A 513 12.32 -8.53 32.11
N GLN A 514 11.78 -8.68 30.89
CA GLN A 514 10.34 -8.89 30.71
C GLN A 514 9.88 -10.29 31.14
N ARG A 515 10.73 -11.32 31.01
CA ARG A 515 10.40 -12.68 31.45
C ARG A 515 10.39 -12.85 32.98
N THR A 516 11.13 -12.02 33.72
CA THR A 516 11.18 -12.10 35.20
C THR A 516 10.05 -11.33 35.88
N ALA A 517 9.46 -10.32 35.23
CA ALA A 517 8.35 -9.56 35.78
C ALA A 517 7.01 -10.32 35.78
N ALA A 518 6.81 -11.26 34.84
CA ALA A 518 5.59 -12.05 34.73
C ALA A 518 5.49 -13.23 35.72
N VAL A 519 6.58 -13.59 36.41
CA VAL A 519 6.61 -14.68 37.41
C VAL A 519 6.34 -14.16 38.84
N LYS A 520 6.10 -12.85 39.00
CA LYS A 520 5.86 -12.19 40.30
C LYS A 520 4.47 -11.57 40.46
N LYS A 521 3.49 -11.97 39.65
CA LYS A 521 2.08 -11.62 39.88
C LYS A 521 1.22 -12.85 40.05
#